data_AF-A0A7J4LK94-F1
#
_entry.id   AF-A0A7J4LK94-F1
#
_cell.length_a   1.000
_cell.length_b   1.000
_cell.length_c   1.000
_cell.angle_alpha   90.00
_cell.angle_beta   90.00
_cell.angle_gamma   90.00
#
_symmetry.space_group_name_H-M   'P 1'
#
loop_
_entity.id
_entity.type
_entity.pdbx_description
1 polymer ?
#
loop_
_entity_poly.entity_id
_entity_poly.type
_entity_poly.pdbx_seq_one_letter_code
_entity_poly.pdbx_strand_id
1 'polypeptide(L)'
;MYGNNTAPVKEGEELDVKIEAIGDKGDGIAKKEGFVLVVPGTQLNDQVRVKITKVLRKVGFAEVVGKSSGKEDAEEAAEAPEEPAEEAAEAPEETPEDSEDFGEETEESEE
;
A
#
# COMPACT_ATOMS: atom_id res chain seq x y z
N MET A 1 -26.29 -36.34 13.00
CA MET A 1 -25.81 -35.81 11.70
C MET A 1 -24.77 -34.74 12.00
N TYR A 2 -23.58 -34.85 11.41
CA TYR A 2 -22.51 -33.89 11.59
C TYR A 2 -23.02 -32.52 11.18
N GLY A 3 -22.90 -31.53 12.08
CA GLY A 3 -23.12 -30.14 11.68
C GLY A 3 -22.26 -29.89 10.47
N ASN A 4 -22.88 -29.58 9.33
CA ASN A 4 -22.21 -29.28 8.07
C ASN A 4 -21.45 -27.96 8.24
N ASN A 5 -20.35 -28.04 8.99
CA ASN A 5 -19.48 -26.94 9.40
C ASN A 5 -18.56 -26.52 8.24
N THR A 6 -19.05 -26.66 7.01
CA THR A 6 -18.38 -26.25 5.79
C THR A 6 -18.33 -24.73 5.84
N ALA A 7 -17.12 -24.19 5.94
CA ALA A 7 -16.93 -22.76 5.79
C ALA A 7 -17.58 -22.31 4.46
N PRO A 8 -18.28 -21.17 4.42
CA PRO A 8 -18.94 -20.66 3.21
C PRO A 8 -17.94 -20.14 2.15
N VAL A 9 -16.65 -20.41 2.36
CA VAL A 9 -15.50 -19.96 1.56
C VAL A 9 -14.45 -21.06 1.52
N LYS A 10 -13.64 -21.07 0.45
CA LYS A 10 -12.51 -21.99 0.27
C LYS A 10 -11.20 -21.24 0.12
N GLU A 11 -10.10 -21.87 0.52
CA GLU A 11 -8.76 -21.34 0.27
C GLU A 11 -8.49 -21.23 -1.23
N GLY A 12 -7.94 -20.10 -1.66
CA GLY A 12 -7.66 -19.77 -3.05
C GLY A 12 -8.85 -19.23 -3.85
N GLU A 13 -10.06 -19.23 -3.29
CA GLU A 13 -11.25 -18.67 -3.95
C GLU A 13 -11.19 -17.13 -3.93
N GLU A 14 -11.73 -16.51 -4.97
CA GLU A 14 -11.85 -15.05 -5.08
C GLU A 14 -13.33 -14.68 -5.04
N LEU A 15 -13.70 -13.78 -4.14
CA LEU A 15 -15.06 -13.27 -4.07
C LEU A 15 -15.10 -11.79 -3.72
N ASP A 16 -16.18 -11.16 -4.15
CA ASP A 16 -16.51 -9.79 -3.83
C ASP A 16 -17.19 -9.76 -2.46
N VAL A 17 -16.61 -9.00 -1.51
CA VAL A 17 -17.14 -8.84 -0.15
C VAL A 17 -17.30 -7.37 0.19
N LYS A 18 -18.31 -7.09 1.00
CA LYS A 18 -18.48 -5.78 1.61
C LYS A 18 -17.92 -5.79 3.03
N ILE A 19 -17.08 -4.81 3.33
CA ILE A 19 -16.54 -4.62 4.68
C ILE A 19 -17.62 -3.97 5.56
N GLU A 20 -17.98 -4.65 6.65
CA GLU A 20 -19.03 -4.20 7.58
C GLU A 20 -18.47 -3.55 8.84
N ALA A 21 -17.23 -3.84 9.20
CA ALA A 21 -16.57 -3.27 10.36
C ALA A 21 -15.05 -3.17 10.15
N ILE A 22 -14.38 -2.31 10.93
CA ILE A 22 -12.92 -2.22 11.00
C ILE A 22 -12.48 -2.65 12.40
N GLY A 23 -11.50 -3.55 12.46
CA GLY A 23 -10.85 -3.98 13.70
C GLY A 23 -9.79 -3.00 14.18
N ASP A 24 -9.31 -3.17 15.41
CA ASP A 24 -8.42 -2.22 16.09
C ASP A 24 -7.08 -1.97 15.38
N LYS A 25 -6.64 -2.91 14.54
CA LYS A 25 -5.38 -2.83 13.79
C LYS A 25 -5.54 -2.24 12.38
N GLY A 26 -6.75 -1.80 12.02
CA GLY A 26 -7.06 -1.40 10.64
C GLY A 26 -7.38 -2.58 9.71
N ASP A 27 -7.71 -3.74 10.29
CA ASP A 27 -8.19 -4.89 9.53
C ASP A 27 -9.68 -4.74 9.21
N GLY A 28 -10.08 -4.83 7.95
CA GLY A 28 -11.49 -4.89 7.61
C GLY A 28 -12.09 -6.25 7.93
N ILE A 29 -13.31 -6.21 8.45
CA ILE A 29 -14.08 -7.35 8.89
C ILE A 29 -15.32 -7.44 7.99
N ALA A 30 -15.38 -8.50 7.19
CA ALA A 30 -16.56 -8.87 6.42
C ALA A 30 -17.23 -10.09 7.06
N LYS A 31 -18.57 -10.10 7.14
CA LYS A 31 -19.32 -11.26 7.63
C LYS A 31 -20.14 -11.86 6.49
N LYS A 32 -19.89 -13.15 6.20
CA LYS A 32 -20.63 -13.90 5.20
C LYS A 32 -21.27 -15.11 5.87
N GLU A 33 -22.59 -15.14 5.96
CA GLU A 33 -23.35 -16.27 6.53
C GLU A 33 -22.88 -16.69 7.95
N GLY A 34 -22.48 -15.71 8.78
CA GLY A 34 -21.97 -15.97 10.13
C GLY A 34 -20.49 -16.39 10.21
N PHE A 35 -19.80 -16.47 9.07
CA PHE A 35 -18.35 -16.66 8.97
C PHE A 35 -17.65 -15.30 8.87
N VAL A 36 -16.57 -15.13 9.60
CA VAL A 36 -15.83 -13.85 9.69
C VAL A 36 -14.65 -13.88 8.72
N LEU A 37 -14.54 -12.90 7.84
CA LEU A 37 -13.41 -12.70 6.95
C LEU A 37 -12.63 -11.47 7.39
N VAL A 38 -11.33 -11.66 7.61
CA VAL A 38 -10.39 -10.59 7.99
C VAL A 38 -9.59 -10.22 6.76
N VAL A 39 -9.64 -8.94 6.38
CA VAL A 39 -9.03 -8.39 5.18
C VAL A 39 -8.22 -7.15 5.54
N PRO A 40 -6.88 -7.23 5.59
CA PRO A 40 -6.05 -6.08 5.94
C PRO A 40 -6.11 -4.99 4.85
N GLY A 41 -5.95 -3.73 5.25
CA GLY A 41 -5.86 -2.60 4.30
C GLY A 41 -7.17 -2.22 3.63
N THR A 42 -8.31 -2.48 4.28
CA THR A 42 -9.64 -2.13 3.75
C THR A 42 -10.39 -1.20 4.71
N GLN A 43 -11.41 -0.50 4.20
CA GLN A 43 -12.16 0.51 4.95
C GLN A 43 -13.63 0.12 5.18
N LEU A 44 -14.29 0.78 6.14
CA LEU A 44 -15.70 0.53 6.44
C LEU A 44 -16.56 0.85 5.20
N ASN A 45 -17.52 -0.03 4.89
CA ASN A 45 -18.37 0.05 3.69
C ASN A 45 -17.65 -0.17 2.35
N ASP A 46 -16.36 -0.50 2.36
CA ASP A 46 -15.62 -0.77 1.14
C ASP A 46 -16.12 -2.06 0.46
N GLN A 47 -16.11 -2.05 -0.87
CA GLN A 47 -16.47 -3.17 -1.72
C GLN A 47 -15.23 -3.58 -2.52
N VAL A 48 -14.60 -4.65 -2.06
CA VAL A 48 -13.34 -5.14 -2.62
C VAL A 48 -13.46 -6.60 -3.01
N ARG A 49 -12.71 -6.96 -4.05
CA ARG A 49 -12.50 -8.35 -4.42
C ARG A 49 -11.34 -8.88 -3.61
N VAL A 50 -11.60 -9.94 -2.87
CA VAL A 50 -10.63 -10.55 -1.97
C VAL A 50 -10.39 -12.00 -2.34
N LYS A 51 -9.14 -12.44 -2.17
CA LYS A 51 -8.74 -13.83 -2.33
C LYS A 51 -8.51 -14.45 -0.97
N ILE A 52 -9.20 -15.54 -0.65
CA ILE A 52 -8.99 -16.22 0.61
C ILE A 52 -7.63 -16.91 0.58
N THR A 53 -6.77 -16.56 1.52
CA THR A 53 -5.46 -17.22 1.68
C THR A 53 -5.52 -18.34 2.69
N LYS A 54 -6.40 -18.24 3.69
CA LYS A 54 -6.50 -19.22 4.77
C LYS A 54 -7.91 -19.32 5.33
N VAL A 55 -8.39 -20.54 5.54
CA VAL A 55 -9.71 -20.81 6.14
C VAL A 55 -9.52 -21.55 7.46
N LEU A 56 -10.03 -20.97 8.55
CA LEU A 56 -10.08 -21.61 9.87
C LEU A 56 -11.53 -22.02 10.20
N ARG A 57 -11.74 -22.55 11.42
CA ARG A 57 -13.05 -23.08 11.86
C ARG A 57 -14.22 -22.08 11.76
N LYS A 58 -13.99 -20.81 12.06
CA LYS A 58 -15.04 -19.74 12.08
C LYS A 58 -14.57 -18.42 11.46
N VAL A 59 -13.30 -18.34 11.11
CA VAL A 59 -12.64 -17.12 10.64
C VAL A 59 -11.82 -17.47 9.41
N GLY A 60 -11.78 -16.61 8.41
CA GLY A 60 -10.90 -16.72 7.26
C GLY A 60 -10.07 -15.46 7.10
N PHE A 61 -8.90 -15.62 6.51
CA PHE A 61 -8.02 -14.53 6.12
C PHE A 61 -8.06 -14.42 4.61
N ALA A 62 -8.20 -13.19 4.12
CA ALA A 62 -8.19 -12.90 2.71
C ALA A 62 -7.36 -11.64 2.43
N GLU A 63 -6.82 -11.56 1.22
CA GLU A 63 -6.05 -10.40 0.75
C GLU A 63 -6.81 -9.72 -0.38
N VAL A 64 -6.69 -8.39 -0.47
CA VAL A 64 -7.32 -7.61 -1.54
C VAL A 64 -6.58 -7.89 -2.85
N VAL A 65 -7.31 -8.36 -3.85
CA VAL A 65 -6.78 -8.58 -5.22
C VAL A 65 -7.28 -7.52 -6.21
N GLY A 66 -8.24 -6.67 -5.79
CA GLY A 66 -8.71 -5.52 -6.55
C GLY A 66 -9.95 -4.88 -5.92
N LYS A 67 -10.40 -3.75 -6.47
CA LYS A 67 -11.68 -3.12 -6.12
C LYS A 67 -12.81 -3.91 -6.81
N SER A 68 -13.87 -4.30 -6.07
CA SER A 68 -14.97 -5.05 -6.69
C SER A 68 -15.78 -4.09 -7.54
N SER A 69 -15.70 -4.26 -8.85
CA SER A 69 -16.20 -3.33 -9.85
C SER A 69 -17.69 -3.07 -9.71
N GLY A 70 -18.01 -1.91 -9.16
CA GLY A 70 -19.33 -1.30 -9.10
C GLY A 70 -19.23 0.22 -9.33
N LYS A 71 -18.49 0.62 -10.38
CA LYS A 71 -18.29 2.00 -10.88
C LYS A 71 -17.24 2.81 -10.09
N GLU A 72 -16.43 3.54 -10.85
CA GLU A 72 -15.33 4.45 -10.44
C GLU A 72 -13.99 3.78 -10.08
N ASP A 73 -13.20 3.50 -11.12
CA ASP A 73 -11.74 3.74 -11.15
C ASP A 73 -11.33 3.66 -12.64
N ALA A 74 -11.67 4.74 -13.36
CA ALA A 74 -11.16 5.05 -14.71
C ALA A 74 -10.30 6.33 -14.67
N GLU A 75 -9.84 6.73 -13.49
CA GLU A 75 -9.08 7.96 -13.25
C GLU A 75 -8.25 7.61 -12.01
N GLU A 76 -7.04 7.07 -12.14
CA GLU A 76 -5.81 7.87 -12.08
C GLU A 76 -4.61 6.92 -12.31
N ALA A 77 -4.25 6.64 -13.57
CA ALA A 77 -2.96 6.03 -13.94
C ALA A 77 -2.78 6.01 -15.46
N ALA A 78 -2.80 7.19 -16.08
CA ALA A 78 -2.17 7.43 -17.38
C ALA A 78 -2.16 8.94 -17.61
N GLU A 79 -1.30 9.65 -16.87
CA GLU A 79 -0.77 10.89 -17.40
C GLU A 79 -0.22 10.60 -18.80
N ALA A 80 -0.76 11.33 -19.77
CA ALA A 80 -0.44 11.22 -21.16
C ALA A 80 1.04 11.60 -21.40
N PRO A 81 1.69 11.00 -22.42
CA PRO A 81 3.06 11.31 -22.79
C PRO A 81 3.10 12.64 -23.56
N GLU A 82 3.89 13.60 -23.09
CA GLU A 82 4.39 14.72 -23.90
C GLU A 82 5.91 14.60 -24.02
N GLU A 83 6.36 13.99 -25.13
CA GLU A 83 7.61 14.38 -25.81
C GLU A 83 7.44 15.81 -26.39
N PRO A 84 8.48 16.62 -26.70
CA PRO A 84 9.80 16.19 -27.19
C PRO A 84 11.01 17.03 -26.69
N ALA A 85 12.17 16.62 -27.20
CA ALA A 85 13.47 17.28 -27.14
C ALA A 85 13.46 18.81 -27.24
N GLU A 86 14.27 19.46 -26.40
CA GLU A 86 15.06 20.62 -26.83
C GLU A 86 16.49 20.50 -26.32
N GLU A 87 17.36 20.84 -27.26
CA GLU A 87 18.80 20.76 -27.32
C GLU A 87 19.37 22.14 -26.98
N ALA A 88 20.31 22.22 -26.03
CA ALA A 88 21.34 23.26 -25.90
C ALA A 88 22.26 22.82 -24.73
N ALA A 89 23.51 22.41 -24.93
CA ALA A 89 24.66 23.33 -25.02
C ALA A 89 24.49 24.49 -24.02
N GLU A 90 25.24 24.59 -22.93
CA GLU A 90 26.66 24.96 -22.94
C GLU A 90 27.37 24.49 -21.66
N ALA A 91 28.67 24.22 -21.79
CA ALA A 91 29.59 23.88 -20.72
C ALA A 91 30.25 25.17 -20.14
N PRO A 92 31.25 25.04 -19.25
CA PRO A 92 31.29 25.59 -17.90
C PRO A 92 31.91 26.99 -17.79
N GLU A 93 31.54 27.77 -16.76
CA GLU A 93 32.37 28.86 -16.28
C GLU A 93 32.73 28.66 -14.80
N GLU A 94 34.04 28.52 -14.58
CA GLU A 94 34.76 28.66 -13.32
C GLU A 94 34.38 30.01 -12.67
N THR A 95 34.24 30.08 -11.35
CA THR A 95 35.36 30.51 -10.50
C THR A 95 35.37 29.78 -9.14
N PRO A 96 36.47 29.10 -8.79
CA PRO A 96 36.77 28.76 -7.40
C PRO A 96 37.43 29.95 -6.71
N GLU A 97 36.64 30.73 -5.96
CA GLU A 97 37.15 31.68 -4.97
C GLU A 97 36.40 31.47 -3.65
N ASP A 98 36.87 30.53 -2.85
CA ASP A 98 36.90 30.76 -1.40
C ASP A 98 38.29 30.35 -0.94
N SER A 99 39.11 31.38 -0.80
CA SER A 99 40.47 31.34 -0.29
C SER A 99 40.47 30.56 1.01
N GLU A 100 41.31 29.53 1.06
CA GLU A 100 41.66 28.80 2.27
C GLU A 100 41.92 29.79 3.40
N ASP A 101 40.93 29.86 4.30
CA ASP A 101 40.97 30.65 5.51
C ASP A 101 42.11 30.12 6.37
N PHE A 102 43.07 31.02 6.51
CA PHE A 102 44.37 30.91 7.14
C PHE A 102 44.23 30.32 8.54
N GLY A 103 44.60 29.04 8.69
CA GLY A 103 44.66 28.36 9.98
C GLY A 103 45.59 29.09 10.92
N GLU A 104 45.01 29.80 11.89
CA GLU A 104 45.71 30.40 13.01
C GLU A 104 46.28 29.28 13.88
N GLU A 105 47.58 29.05 13.70
CA GLU A 105 48.44 28.28 14.59
C GLU A 105 48.60 29.07 15.89
N THR A 106 47.90 28.65 16.94
CA THR A 106 48.33 28.90 18.32
C THR A 106 48.69 27.58 18.96
N GLU A 107 49.97 27.27 18.90
CA GLU A 107 50.66 26.37 19.80
C GLU A 107 50.78 27.03 21.20
N GLU A 108 50.92 26.18 22.21
CA GLU A 108 51.49 26.45 23.54
C GLU A 108 50.53 26.45 24.77
N SER A 109 50.49 25.27 25.40
CA SER A 109 50.77 25.00 26.82
C SER A 109 49.77 25.38 27.93
N GLU A 110 49.12 24.32 28.44
CA GLU A 110 49.15 23.82 29.84
C GLU A 110 49.31 24.82 31.00
N GLU A 111 48.24 24.96 31.82
CA GLU A 111 48.24 24.76 33.29
C GLU A 111 46.83 24.35 33.76
#